data_AF-A0A3P5YFS1-F1
#
_entry.id   AF-A0A3P5YFS1-F1
#
_cell.length_a   1.000
_cell.length_b   1.000
_cell.length_c   1.000
_cell.angle_alpha   90.00
_cell.angle_beta   90.00
_cell.angle_gamma   90.00
#
_symmetry.space_group_name_H-M   'P 1'
#
loop_
_entity.id
_entity.type
_entity.pdbx_description
1 polymer ?
#
loop_
_entity_poly.entity_id
_entity_poly.type
_entity_poly.pdbx_seq_one_letter_code
_entity_poly.pdbx_strand_id
1 'polypeptide(L)'
;IRIEADATVQPNGLLRLTDQKPNTIGTTFYRKAVRLLESHINASVRSFSTCIVFAINPTSSKEGGYGFTFTLSPTPYRRRAGSGQYMGLLNNITNGNPRNHVFAVEFDTVQGFKDGSHRMGNHVGVNFNSLQSDFEGPRIYCMTETQNY
;
A
#
# COMPACT_ATOMS: atom_id res chain seq x y z
N ILE A 1 7.58 -9.73 11.80
CA ILE A 1 6.57 -9.52 10.74
C ILE A 1 5.98 -10.86 10.30
N ARG A 2 4.73 -10.85 9.85
CA ARG A 2 4.06 -11.94 9.11
C ARG A 2 4.13 -11.58 7.64
N ILE A 3 4.68 -12.48 6.84
CA ILE A 3 4.92 -12.30 5.41
C ILE A 3 3.87 -13.14 4.68
N GLU A 4 3.23 -12.56 3.66
CA GLU A 4 2.20 -13.23 2.86
C GLU A 4 2.42 -12.93 1.37
N ALA A 5 1.97 -13.85 0.51
CA ALA A 5 2.15 -13.80 -0.95
C ALA A 5 3.64 -13.70 -1.35
N ASP A 6 4.00 -12.83 -2.29
CA ASP A 6 5.36 -12.76 -2.87
C ASP A 6 6.37 -11.99 -1.99
N ALA A 7 5.93 -11.46 -0.85
CA ALA A 7 6.81 -10.74 0.06
C ALA A 7 7.91 -11.66 0.62
N THR A 8 9.11 -11.12 0.82
CA THR A 8 10.25 -11.86 1.35
C THR A 8 11.23 -10.95 2.10
N VAL A 9 11.99 -11.52 3.03
CA VAL A 9 13.13 -10.83 3.65
C VAL A 9 14.39 -11.34 2.97
N GLN A 10 15.13 -10.42 2.35
CA GLN A 10 16.38 -10.71 1.69
C GLN A 10 17.49 -11.01 2.70
N PRO A 11 18.58 -11.71 2.32
CA PRO A 11 19.70 -12.01 3.21
C PRO A 11 20.35 -10.77 3.85
N ASN A 12 20.27 -9.61 3.20
CA ASN A 12 20.76 -8.32 3.71
C ASN A 12 19.77 -7.62 4.66
N GLY A 13 18.64 -8.26 5.00
CA GLY A 13 17.63 -7.73 5.90
C GLY A 13 16.56 -6.85 5.24
N LEU A 14 16.65 -6.56 3.94
CA LEU A 14 15.64 -5.76 3.23
C LEU A 14 14.34 -6.55 3.08
N LEU A 15 13.23 -5.88 3.38
CA LEU A 15 11.89 -6.40 3.13
C LEU A 15 11.49 -6.05 1.70
N ARG A 16 11.43 -7.06 0.83
CA ARG A 16 10.95 -6.91 -0.54
C ARG A 16 9.50 -7.37 -0.59
N LEU A 17 8.58 -6.46 -0.91
CA LEU A 17 7.16 -6.80 -1.07
C LEU A 17 6.90 -7.46 -2.43
N THR A 18 7.40 -6.88 -3.51
CA THR A 18 7.19 -7.40 -4.87
C THR A 18 8.52 -7.49 -5.63
N ASP A 19 8.54 -8.34 -6.65
CA ASP A 19 9.60 -8.36 -7.66
C ASP A 19 9.08 -7.77 -8.99
N GLN A 20 9.92 -7.79 -10.01
CA GLN A 20 9.62 -7.24 -11.33
C GLN A 20 8.69 -8.14 -12.18
N LYS A 21 8.14 -9.23 -11.63
CA LYS A 21 7.16 -10.05 -12.36
C LYS A 21 5.81 -9.32 -12.45
N PRO A 22 5.05 -9.56 -13.53
CA PRO A 22 3.73 -8.98 -13.69
C PRO A 22 2.75 -9.54 -12.65
N ASN A 23 1.77 -8.72 -12.25
CA ASN A 23 0.64 -9.11 -11.40
C ASN A 23 1.03 -9.68 -10.01
N THR A 24 2.18 -9.28 -9.47
CA THR A 24 2.63 -9.73 -8.14
C THR A 24 1.91 -8.99 -7.02
N ILE A 25 1.83 -9.67 -5.88
CA ILE A 25 1.30 -9.11 -4.64
C ILE A 25 2.23 -9.56 -3.52
N GLY A 26 2.68 -8.64 -2.68
CA GLY A 26 3.29 -9.02 -1.42
C GLY A 26 2.85 -8.10 -0.31
N THR A 27 2.52 -8.71 0.82
CA THR A 27 2.07 -7.96 2.00
C THR A 27 2.82 -8.42 3.22
N THR A 28 2.91 -7.53 4.19
CA THR A 28 3.55 -7.81 5.46
C THR A 28 2.80 -7.10 6.58
N PHE A 29 2.57 -7.82 7.67
CA PHE A 29 1.92 -7.26 8.85
C PHE A 29 2.81 -7.42 10.08
N TYR A 30 2.73 -6.47 11.00
CA TYR A 30 3.29 -6.66 12.33
C TYR A 30 2.56 -7.82 13.03
N ARG A 31 3.31 -8.70 13.71
CA ARG A 31 2.74 -9.96 14.22
C ARG A 31 1.74 -9.75 15.36
N LYS A 32 1.90 -8.67 16.12
CA LYS A 32 1.03 -8.33 17.25
C LYS A 32 0.02 -7.27 16.80
N ALA A 33 -1.25 -7.49 17.09
CA ALA A 33 -2.28 -6.50 16.84
C ALA A 33 -1.97 -5.21 17.63
N VAL A 34 -2.14 -4.06 16.99
CA VAL A 34 -2.02 -2.75 17.62
C VAL A 34 -3.42 -2.27 17.95
N ARG A 35 -3.69 -2.04 19.23
CA ARG A 35 -4.99 -1.53 19.68
C ARG A 35 -5.01 -0.01 19.51
N LEU A 36 -5.85 0.49 18.61
CA LEU A 36 -6.01 1.93 18.35
C LEU A 36 -7.26 2.53 19.00
N LEU A 37 -8.20 1.69 19.42
CA LEU A 37 -9.43 2.07 20.08
C LEU A 37 -9.61 1.24 21.36
N GLU A 38 -9.93 1.92 22.46
CA GLU A 38 -10.28 1.26 23.71
C GLU A 38 -11.69 0.62 23.66
N SER A 39 -11.94 -0.41 24.47
CA SER A 39 -13.22 -1.14 24.49
C SER A 39 -13.95 -0.94 25.82
N HIS A 40 -14.37 0.30 26.09
CA HIS A 40 -15.21 0.66 27.25
C HIS A 40 -16.13 1.85 26.92
N ILE A 41 -17.14 2.07 27.76
CA ILE A 41 -18.01 3.25 27.71
C ILE A 41 -17.10 4.46 27.99
N ASN A 42 -16.93 5.35 26.99
CA ASN A 42 -15.90 6.42 26.90
C ASN A 42 -14.57 6.04 26.23
N ALA A 43 -14.60 5.08 25.29
CA ALA A 43 -13.45 4.69 24.49
C ALA A 43 -12.67 5.89 23.92
N SER A 44 -11.37 5.96 24.23
CA SER A 44 -10.45 6.91 23.63
C SER A 44 -9.75 6.30 22.41
N VAL A 45 -9.43 7.17 21.45
CA VAL A 45 -8.59 6.82 20.29
C VAL A 45 -7.13 7.07 20.66
N ARG A 46 -6.27 6.11 20.32
CA ARG A 46 -4.83 6.26 20.52
C ARG A 46 -4.18 6.91 19.30
N SER A 47 -3.29 7.87 19.55
CA SER A 47 -2.42 8.44 18.52
C SER A 47 -1.30 7.45 18.16
N PHE A 48 -0.87 7.48 16.90
CA PHE A 48 0.30 6.73 16.43
C PHE A 48 1.15 7.59 15.50
N SER A 49 2.42 7.22 15.38
CA SER A 49 3.32 7.73 14.35
C SER A 49 4.07 6.54 13.73
N THR A 50 4.46 6.70 12.47
CA THR A 50 5.26 5.70 11.76
C THR A 50 6.24 6.43 10.83
N CYS A 51 7.39 5.80 10.60
CA CYS A 51 8.39 6.25 9.64
C CYS A 51 8.85 5.02 8.85
N ILE A 52 8.75 5.10 7.53
CA ILE A 52 9.08 4.01 6.62
C ILE A 52 9.94 4.59 5.51
N VAL A 53 11.11 3.98 5.30
CA VAL A 53 11.94 4.22 4.12
C VAL A 53 11.68 3.08 3.15
N PHE A 54 11.31 3.41 1.92
CA PHE A 54 11.04 2.44 0.87
C PHE A 54 11.62 2.92 -0.46
N ALA A 55 11.81 1.99 -1.38
CA ALA A 55 12.24 2.25 -2.74
C ALA A 55 11.35 1.47 -3.71
N ILE A 56 10.99 2.09 -4.82
CA ILE A 56 10.26 1.45 -5.92
C ILE A 56 11.22 1.37 -7.09
N ASN A 57 11.53 0.15 -7.54
CA ASN A 57 12.37 -0.09 -8.72
C ASN A 57 11.47 -0.54 -9.89
N PRO A 58 11.13 0.34 -10.85
CA PRO A 58 10.22 0.01 -11.94
C PRO A 58 10.82 -1.01 -12.92
N THR A 59 9.97 -1.72 -13.65
CA THR A 59 10.36 -2.64 -14.73
C THR A 59 10.86 -1.93 -15.98
N SER A 60 10.31 -0.75 -16.28
CA SER A 60 10.79 0.12 -17.35
C SER A 60 10.44 1.59 -17.06
N SER A 61 10.98 2.51 -17.86
CA SER A 61 10.64 3.94 -17.76
C SER A 61 9.20 4.26 -18.17
N LYS A 62 8.49 3.34 -18.84
CA LYS A 62 7.13 3.52 -19.38
C LYS A 62 6.07 2.65 -18.69
N GLU A 63 6.48 1.53 -18.11
CA GLU A 63 5.62 0.55 -17.45
C GLU A 63 6.16 0.35 -16.02
N GLY A 64 5.44 0.93 -15.06
CA GLY A 64 5.68 0.74 -13.64
C GLY A 64 4.70 -0.25 -13.02
N GLY A 65 4.98 -0.64 -11.78
CA GLY A 65 3.98 -1.25 -10.90
C GLY A 65 2.94 -0.23 -10.43
N TYR A 66 1.99 -0.64 -9.60
CA TYR A 66 0.91 0.23 -9.15
C TYR A 66 1.26 1.05 -7.90
N GLY A 67 2.17 0.58 -7.05
CA GLY A 67 2.65 1.38 -5.92
C GLY A 67 2.89 0.60 -4.65
N PHE A 68 2.83 1.32 -3.53
CA PHE A 68 3.05 0.82 -2.17
C PHE A 68 1.95 1.34 -1.24
N THR A 69 1.55 0.54 -0.24
CA THR A 69 0.62 0.97 0.81
C THR A 69 1.18 0.71 2.20
N PHE A 70 1.02 1.70 3.09
CA PHE A 70 0.98 1.47 4.52
C PHE A 70 -0.48 1.30 4.93
N THR A 71 -0.82 0.26 5.69
CA THR A 71 -2.21 -0.03 6.06
C THR A 71 -2.41 -0.36 7.53
N LEU A 72 -3.56 0.04 8.05
CA LEU A 72 -4.15 -0.45 9.28
C LEU A 72 -5.38 -1.29 8.92
N SER A 73 -5.41 -2.53 9.40
CA SER A 73 -6.50 -3.47 9.12
C SER A 73 -6.75 -4.38 10.33
N PRO A 74 -8.01 -4.76 10.63
CA PRO A 74 -8.35 -5.67 11.73
C PRO A 74 -7.77 -7.07 11.53
N THR A 75 -7.42 -7.44 10.30
CA THR A 75 -6.87 -8.74 9.96
C THR A 75 -5.65 -8.58 9.06
N PRO A 76 -4.55 -9.31 9.33
CA PRO A 76 -3.44 -9.42 8.39
C PRO A 76 -3.78 -10.33 7.20
N TYR A 77 -4.87 -11.08 7.28
CA TYR A 77 -5.26 -12.06 6.27
C TYR A 77 -6.32 -11.47 5.34
N ARG A 78 -5.88 -11.01 4.16
CA ARG A 78 -6.75 -10.54 3.08
C ARG A 78 -6.87 -11.59 2.01
N ARG A 79 -7.76 -12.57 2.24
CA ARG A 79 -8.08 -13.57 1.20
C ARG A 79 -8.53 -12.86 -0.07
N ARG A 80 -7.93 -13.25 -1.19
CA ARG A 80 -8.27 -12.72 -2.52
C ARG A 80 -8.00 -11.23 -2.66
N ALA A 81 -7.05 -10.66 -1.92
CA ALA A 81 -6.53 -9.35 -2.30
C ALA A 81 -6.08 -9.40 -3.76
N GLY A 82 -6.47 -8.40 -4.53
CA GLY A 82 -6.16 -8.26 -5.95
C GLY A 82 -4.78 -7.65 -6.15
N SER A 83 -4.18 -8.00 -7.28
CA SER A 83 -2.98 -7.35 -7.79
C SER A 83 -3.35 -6.02 -8.44
N GLY A 84 -2.31 -5.33 -8.90
CA GLY A 84 -2.46 -4.10 -9.66
C GLY A 84 -3.02 -2.96 -8.82
N GLN A 85 -4.05 -2.29 -9.33
CA GLN A 85 -4.69 -1.14 -8.68
C GLN A 85 -5.21 -1.45 -7.27
N TYR A 86 -5.45 -2.73 -6.97
CA TYR A 86 -5.88 -3.18 -5.65
C TYR A 86 -4.78 -3.25 -4.60
N MET A 87 -3.51 -3.06 -4.99
CA MET A 87 -2.32 -2.93 -4.14
C MET A 87 -2.19 -4.01 -3.04
N GLY A 88 -2.71 -5.23 -3.27
CA GLY A 88 -2.72 -6.28 -2.26
C GLY A 88 -3.62 -6.00 -1.05
N LEU A 89 -4.49 -4.99 -1.13
CA LEU A 89 -5.33 -4.52 -0.05
C LEU A 89 -6.81 -4.84 -0.25
N LEU A 90 -7.33 -4.61 -1.46
CA LEU A 90 -8.75 -4.77 -1.81
C LEU A 90 -8.89 -5.77 -2.96
N ASN A 91 -10.10 -5.96 -3.48
CA ASN A 91 -10.34 -6.58 -4.78
C ASN A 91 -11.62 -5.99 -5.39
N ASN A 92 -11.98 -6.44 -6.58
CA ASN A 92 -13.18 -5.97 -7.29
C ASN A 92 -14.49 -6.14 -6.51
N ILE A 93 -14.56 -7.10 -5.58
CA ILE A 93 -15.76 -7.38 -4.76
C ILE A 93 -15.74 -6.56 -3.46
N THR A 94 -14.57 -6.42 -2.82
CA THR A 94 -14.46 -5.75 -1.53
C THR A 94 -14.27 -4.24 -1.66
N ASN A 95 -13.93 -3.73 -2.84
CA ASN A 95 -13.73 -2.29 -3.05
C ASN A 95 -14.97 -1.47 -2.66
N GLY A 96 -14.81 -0.48 -1.79
CA GLY A 96 -15.89 0.38 -1.29
C GLY A 96 -16.75 -0.24 -0.18
N ASN A 97 -16.46 -1.48 0.25
CA ASN A 97 -17.24 -2.13 1.30
C ASN A 97 -16.86 -1.58 2.70
N PRO A 98 -17.76 -0.90 3.43
CA PRO A 98 -17.46 -0.32 4.74
C PRO A 98 -17.13 -1.38 5.81
N ARG A 99 -17.47 -2.65 5.58
CA ARG A 99 -17.14 -3.78 6.47
C ARG A 99 -15.68 -4.22 6.39
N ASN A 100 -14.89 -3.66 5.46
CA ASN A 100 -13.46 -3.95 5.41
C ASN A 100 -12.74 -3.40 6.65
N HIS A 101 -13.16 -2.22 7.13
CA HIS A 101 -12.53 -1.45 8.20
C HIS A 101 -11.04 -1.19 7.96
N VAL A 102 -10.71 -0.72 6.77
CA VAL A 102 -9.34 -0.58 6.29
C VAL A 102 -9.01 0.87 6.08
N PHE A 103 -7.87 1.25 6.63
CA PHE A 103 -7.21 2.51 6.35
C PHE A 103 -5.93 2.21 5.57
N ALA A 104 -5.62 3.04 4.57
CA ALA A 104 -4.33 3.02 3.90
C ALA A 104 -3.82 4.42 3.58
N VAL A 105 -2.49 4.55 3.59
CA VAL A 105 -1.78 5.60 2.90
C VAL A 105 -1.14 4.95 1.68
N GLU A 106 -1.56 5.37 0.50
CA GLU A 106 -1.05 4.85 -0.77
C GLU A 106 0.00 5.77 -1.38
N PHE A 107 0.99 5.15 -2.00
CA PHE A 107 2.02 5.76 -2.82
C PHE A 107 1.84 5.19 -4.22
N ASP A 108 0.89 5.77 -4.95
CA ASP A 108 0.47 5.29 -6.27
C ASP A 108 1.48 5.76 -7.33
N THR A 109 1.84 4.86 -8.23
CA THR A 109 2.76 5.12 -9.35
C THR A 109 2.07 5.08 -10.71
N VAL A 110 0.78 4.75 -10.77
CA VAL A 110 -0.02 4.68 -12.00
C VAL A 110 -1.37 5.35 -11.79
N GLN A 111 -1.65 6.40 -12.56
CA GLN A 111 -2.96 7.02 -12.57
C GLN A 111 -3.91 6.12 -13.38
N GLY A 112 -4.73 5.33 -12.69
CA GLY A 112 -5.64 4.38 -13.35
C GLY A 112 -7.04 4.25 -12.76
N PHE A 113 -7.30 4.77 -11.56
CA PHE A 113 -8.56 4.49 -10.87
C PHE A 113 -9.80 5.22 -11.44
N LYS A 114 -9.64 6.31 -12.22
CA LYS A 114 -10.77 7.18 -12.63
C LYS A 114 -11.02 7.29 -14.13
N ASP A 115 -10.06 7.00 -15.01
CA ASP A 115 -10.17 7.29 -16.45
C ASP A 115 -10.08 6.04 -17.35
N GLY A 116 -9.93 4.85 -16.77
CA GLY A 116 -9.77 3.60 -17.52
C GLY A 116 -8.50 3.56 -18.38
N SER A 117 -7.59 4.51 -18.20
CA SER A 117 -6.33 4.61 -18.93
C SER A 117 -5.17 4.46 -17.95
N HIS A 118 -4.23 3.57 -18.23
CA HIS A 118 -3.00 3.45 -17.44
C HIS A 118 -2.06 4.60 -17.79
N ARG A 119 -2.36 5.81 -17.30
CA ARG A 119 -1.53 6.99 -17.54
C ARG A 119 -0.48 7.12 -16.46
N MET A 120 0.66 7.70 -16.84
CA MET A 120 1.66 8.14 -15.86
C MET A 120 1.07 9.25 -15.00
N GLY A 121 0.86 8.96 -13.73
CA GLY A 121 0.55 9.92 -12.70
C GLY A 121 0.81 9.26 -11.35
N ASN A 122 1.35 10.04 -10.42
CA ASN A 122 1.78 9.57 -9.13
C ASN A 122 1.25 10.52 -8.06
N HIS A 123 0.58 9.96 -7.06
CA HIS A 123 0.05 10.72 -5.94
C HIS A 123 0.30 9.97 -4.64
N VAL A 124 0.19 10.72 -3.54
CA VAL A 124 0.03 10.15 -2.22
C VAL A 124 -1.43 10.29 -1.84
N GLY A 125 -2.04 9.19 -1.45
CA GLY A 125 -3.47 9.11 -1.16
C GLY A 125 -3.76 8.60 0.24
N VAL A 126 -4.90 9.00 0.78
CA VAL A 126 -5.46 8.46 2.01
C VAL A 126 -6.79 7.79 1.68
N ASN A 127 -6.87 6.50 1.93
CA ASN A 127 -7.98 5.66 1.49
C ASN A 127 -8.72 5.03 2.68
N PHE A 128 -10.05 5.06 2.62
CA PHE A 128 -10.90 4.32 3.55
C PHE A 128 -11.77 3.30 2.81
N ASN A 129 -11.49 2.01 2.99
CA ASN A 129 -12.23 0.87 2.43
C ASN A 129 -12.36 0.81 0.89
N SER A 130 -11.82 1.79 0.16
CA SER A 130 -11.98 1.98 -1.28
C SER A 130 -10.63 2.30 -1.93
N LEU A 131 -10.52 2.00 -3.22
CA LEU A 131 -9.46 2.50 -4.08
C LEU A 131 -9.55 4.01 -4.29
N GLN A 132 -10.73 4.59 -4.16
CA GLN A 132 -10.88 6.04 -4.21
C GLN A 132 -10.24 6.64 -2.96
N SER A 133 -9.20 7.44 -3.15
CA SER A 133 -8.65 8.27 -2.08
C SER A 133 -9.67 9.33 -1.66
N ASP A 134 -9.86 9.46 -0.35
CA ASP A 134 -10.64 10.53 0.27
C ASP A 134 -9.85 11.84 0.29
N PHE A 135 -8.53 11.73 0.39
CA PHE A 135 -7.60 12.84 0.29
C PHE A 135 -6.44 12.47 -0.63
N GLU A 136 -6.07 13.37 -1.54
CA GLU A 136 -4.97 13.21 -2.47
C GLU A 136 -4.06 14.44 -2.35
N GLY A 137 -2.75 14.22 -2.23
CA GLY A 137 -1.74 15.27 -2.20
C GLY A 137 -0.78 15.17 -3.38
N PRO A 138 -0.25 16.30 -3.90
CA PRO A 138 0.76 16.26 -4.95
C PRO A 138 2.08 15.63 -4.45
N ARG A 139 2.78 15.00 -5.40
CA ARG A 139 4.12 14.39 -5.36
C ARG A 139 4.99 14.73 -4.13
N ILE A 140 5.51 13.70 -3.45
CA ILE A 140 6.77 13.76 -2.71
C ILE A 140 7.61 12.54 -3.11
N TYR A 141 8.49 12.71 -4.10
CA TYR A 141 9.61 11.80 -4.31
C TYR A 141 10.86 12.65 -4.51
N CYS A 142 11.74 12.66 -3.51
CA CYS A 142 13.07 13.23 -3.66
C CYS A 142 13.84 12.29 -4.61
N MET A 143 14.11 12.74 -5.83
CA MET A 143 15.08 12.07 -6.68
C MET A 143 16.44 12.34 -6.04
N THR A 144 17.07 11.32 -5.44
CA THR A 144 18.52 11.40 -5.29
C THR A 144 19.09 11.25 -6.69
N GLU A 145 19.40 12.39 -7.32
CA GLU A 145 20.30 12.41 -8.46
C GLU A 145 21.60 11.74 -8.04
N THR A 146 21.82 10.52 -8.52
CA THR A 146 23.17 9.97 -8.67
C THR A 146 23.18 9.19 -9.96
N GLN A 147 23.55 9.89 -11.04
CA GLN A 147 24.57 9.41 -11.98
C GLN A 147 24.99 10.57 -12.88
N ASN A 148 26.01 11.30 -12.42
CA ASN A 148 27.02 11.84 -13.32
C ASN A 148 28.26 10.95 -13.16
N TYR A 149 28.85 10.63 -14.32
CA TYR A 149 29.95 9.70 -14.65
C TYR A 149 29.54 8.26 -14.93
#